data_AF-A0A6G3SUA4-F1
#
_entry.id   AF-A0A6G3SUA4-F1
#
_cell.length_a   1.000
_cell.length_b   1.000
_cell.length_c   1.000
_cell.angle_alpha   90.00
_cell.angle_beta   90.00
_cell.angle_gamma   90.00
#
_symmetry.space_group_name_H-M   'P 1'
#
loop_
_entity.id
_entity.type
_entity.pdbx_description
1 polymer ?
#
loop_
_entity_poly.entity_id
_entity_poly.type
_entity_poly.pdbx_seq_one_letter_code
_entity_poly.pdbx_strand_id
1 'polypeptide(L)'
;ARAARGEVLAKIAASEVPAVSGPPTALQERLAAAADHRRYAQWHRLSPLLESLEQEAEDELLRARESLTSVTAPLAVRAELRGRLDAYKAKVARHGLAEDPVLIERYDAARRMLWSAPCDLRVAEQAVLRYQHAVADMLTPRRPDGPQDRRGAGTGTGTGTGTGEEGETR
;
A
#
# COMPACT_ATOMS: atom_id res chain seq x y z
N ALA A 1 -21.42 -5.76 7.03
CA ALA A 1 -20.93 -4.45 6.56
C ALA A 1 -21.00 -3.34 7.62
N ARG A 2 -22.15 -3.02 8.22
CA ARG A 2 -22.25 -1.93 9.24
C ARG A 2 -21.31 -2.07 10.44
N ALA A 3 -21.25 -3.24 11.07
CA ALA A 3 -20.34 -3.49 12.18
C ALA A 3 -18.87 -3.32 11.76
N ALA A 4 -18.49 -3.86 10.60
CA ALA A 4 -17.17 -3.69 10.02
C ALA A 4 -16.83 -2.22 9.74
N ARG A 5 -17.81 -1.40 9.31
CA ARG A 5 -17.62 0.05 9.12
C ARG A 5 -17.28 0.74 10.44
N GLY A 6 -17.98 0.39 11.53
CA GLY A 6 -17.65 0.91 12.86
C GLY A 6 -16.24 0.52 13.30
N GLU A 7 -15.84 -0.73 13.06
CA GLU A 7 -14.48 -1.19 13.33
C GLU A 7 -13.42 -0.44 12.53
N VAL A 8 -13.64 -0.23 11.23
CA VAL A 8 -12.70 0.49 10.36
C VAL A 8 -12.55 1.94 10.82
N LEU A 9 -13.66 2.64 11.09
CA LEU A 9 -13.63 4.02 11.58
C LEU A 9 -12.94 4.14 12.95
N ALA A 10 -13.00 3.11 13.80
CA ALA A 10 -12.28 3.10 15.08
C ALA A 10 -10.76 2.83 14.90
N LYS A 11 -10.37 2.04 13.90
CA LYS A 11 -8.99 1.56 13.72
C LYS A 11 -8.17 2.34 12.70
N ILE A 12 -8.81 3.04 11.77
CA ILE A 12 -8.17 3.71 10.62
C ILE A 12 -8.56 5.20 10.62
N ALA A 13 -7.54 6.06 10.61
CA ALA A 13 -7.72 7.51 10.58
C ALA A 13 -8.17 7.96 9.18
N ALA A 14 -9.02 9.00 9.13
CA ALA A 14 -9.44 9.67 7.90
C ALA A 14 -9.96 8.75 6.78
N SER A 15 -10.52 7.59 7.13
CA SER A 15 -11.07 6.66 6.14
C SER A 15 -12.49 7.08 5.75
N GLU A 16 -12.66 7.46 4.49
CA GLU A 16 -13.98 7.67 3.88
C GLU A 16 -14.62 6.31 3.57
N VAL A 17 -15.18 5.67 4.60
CA VAL A 17 -15.87 4.39 4.43
C VAL A 17 -17.30 4.64 3.94
N PRO A 18 -17.70 4.07 2.79
CA PRO A 18 -19.04 4.28 2.23
C PRO A 18 -20.14 3.99 3.24
N ALA A 19 -21.23 4.75 3.15
CA ALA A 19 -22.43 4.45 3.92
C ALA A 19 -22.96 3.07 3.51
N VAL A 20 -23.35 2.27 4.50
CA VAL A 20 -23.97 0.97 4.29
C VAL A 20 -25.47 1.16 4.47
N SER A 21 -26.26 0.82 3.47
CA SER A 21 -27.71 0.89 3.52
C SER A 21 -28.29 0.08 4.69
N GLY A 22 -29.49 0.50 5.13
CA GLY A 22 -30.27 -0.22 6.12
C GLY A 22 -30.69 -1.62 5.66
N PRO A 23 -31.34 -2.40 6.54
CA PRO A 23 -31.87 -3.71 6.16
C PRO A 23 -32.81 -3.61 4.95
N PRO A 24 -32.90 -4.63 4.08
CA PRO A 24 -33.72 -4.61 2.88
C PRO A 24 -35.18 -4.86 3.25
N THR A 25 -35.84 -3.86 3.82
CA THR A 25 -37.23 -3.96 4.33
C THR A 25 -38.22 -4.37 3.24
N ALA A 26 -38.04 -3.88 2.01
CA ALA A 26 -38.87 -4.27 0.87
C ALA A 26 -38.79 -5.78 0.57
N LEU A 27 -37.60 -6.40 0.68
CA LEU A 27 -37.45 -7.84 0.51
C LEU A 27 -38.15 -8.61 1.62
N GLN A 28 -38.07 -8.11 2.86
CA GLN A 28 -38.75 -8.71 4.02
C GLN A 28 -40.28 -8.64 3.88
N GLU A 29 -40.82 -7.52 3.42
CA GLU A 29 -42.24 -7.33 3.15
C GLU A 29 -42.74 -8.31 2.08
N ARG A 30 -41.96 -8.51 1.01
CA ARG A 30 -42.31 -9.45 -0.06
C ARG A 30 -42.20 -10.91 0.36
N LEU A 31 -41.24 -11.26 1.22
CA LEU A 31 -41.18 -12.57 1.85
C LEU A 31 -42.43 -12.85 2.71
N ALA A 32 -42.92 -11.83 3.43
CA ALA A 32 -44.17 -11.94 4.19
C ALA A 32 -45.37 -12.16 3.24
N ALA A 33 -45.45 -11.42 2.13
CA ALA A 33 -46.49 -11.63 1.12
C ALA A 33 -46.47 -13.04 0.51
N ALA A 34 -45.28 -13.61 0.24
CA ALA A 34 -45.15 -14.99 -0.22
C ALA A 34 -45.64 -16.01 0.83
N ALA A 35 -45.33 -15.77 2.11
CA ALA A 35 -45.81 -16.61 3.20
C ALA A 35 -47.35 -16.58 3.30
N ASP A 36 -47.98 -15.43 3.05
CA ASP A 36 -49.44 -15.31 3.03
C ASP A 36 -50.06 -15.99 1.81
N HIS A 37 -49.50 -15.83 0.61
CA HIS A 37 -49.98 -16.57 -0.57
C HIS A 37 -49.91 -18.08 -0.36
N ARG A 38 -48.88 -18.59 0.31
CA ARG A 38 -48.77 -20.00 0.69
C ARG A 38 -49.88 -20.41 1.66
N ARG A 39 -50.18 -19.60 2.67
CA ARG A 39 -51.25 -19.87 3.66
C ARG A 39 -52.63 -19.97 3.02
N TYR A 40 -52.91 -19.13 2.02
CA TYR A 40 -54.19 -19.10 1.32
C TYR A 40 -54.21 -19.94 0.02
N ALA A 41 -53.22 -20.82 -0.19
CA ALA A 41 -53.11 -21.70 -1.36
C ALA A 41 -53.17 -20.97 -2.73
N GLN A 42 -52.67 -19.74 -2.81
CA GLN A 42 -52.68 -18.91 -4.02
C GLN A 42 -51.49 -19.23 -4.95
N TRP A 43 -51.40 -20.46 -5.43
CA TRP A 43 -50.25 -20.98 -6.18
C TRP A 43 -49.89 -20.16 -7.42
N HIS A 44 -50.89 -19.66 -8.14
CA HIS A 44 -50.70 -18.85 -9.34
C HIS A 44 -50.02 -17.48 -9.08
N ARG A 45 -50.12 -16.95 -7.84
CA ARG A 45 -49.38 -15.74 -7.43
C ARG A 45 -48.05 -16.09 -6.79
N LEU A 46 -47.99 -17.23 -6.10
CA LEU A 46 -46.81 -17.65 -5.37
C LEU A 46 -45.64 -17.98 -6.30
N SER A 47 -45.87 -18.76 -7.36
CA SER A 47 -44.78 -19.20 -8.26
C SER A 47 -43.97 -18.03 -8.86
N PRO A 48 -44.58 -17.05 -9.56
CA PRO A 48 -43.81 -15.92 -10.11
C PRO A 48 -43.19 -15.04 -9.02
N LEU A 49 -43.84 -14.93 -7.85
CA LEU A 49 -43.29 -14.19 -6.73
C LEU A 49 -42.02 -14.86 -6.19
N LEU A 50 -41.99 -16.20 -6.08
CA LEU A 50 -40.81 -16.93 -5.61
C LEU A 50 -39.61 -16.77 -6.55
N GLU A 51 -39.83 -16.89 -7.86
CA GLU A 51 -38.78 -16.65 -8.86
C GLU A 51 -38.21 -15.23 -8.75
N SER A 52 -39.07 -14.22 -8.60
CA SER A 52 -38.61 -12.84 -8.40
C SER A 52 -37.85 -12.64 -7.07
N LEU A 53 -38.29 -13.32 -6.01
CA LEU A 53 -37.66 -13.24 -4.69
C LEU A 53 -36.27 -13.89 -4.68
N GLU A 54 -36.09 -14.97 -5.44
CA GLU A 54 -34.79 -15.63 -5.61
C GLU A 54 -33.79 -14.68 -6.27
N GLN A 55 -34.16 -14.09 -7.42
CA GLN A 55 -33.31 -13.13 -8.13
C GLN A 55 -32.97 -11.92 -7.25
N GLU A 56 -33.95 -11.33 -6.56
CA GLU A 56 -33.74 -10.16 -5.70
C GLU A 56 -32.87 -10.49 -4.49
N ALA A 57 -32.98 -11.69 -3.93
CA ALA A 57 -32.12 -12.14 -2.83
C ALA A 57 -30.67 -12.32 -3.29
N GLU A 58 -30.45 -12.84 -4.49
CA GLU A 58 -29.11 -12.95 -5.09
C GLU A 58 -28.49 -11.57 -5.33
N ASP A 59 -29.26 -10.65 -5.91
CA ASP A 59 -28.81 -9.27 -6.15
C ASP A 59 -28.50 -8.53 -4.85
N GLU A 60 -29.32 -8.71 -3.81
CA GLU A 60 -29.06 -8.14 -2.49
C GLU A 60 -27.82 -8.77 -1.83
N LEU A 61 -27.62 -10.08 -1.98
CA LEU A 61 -26.43 -10.76 -1.48
C LEU A 61 -25.16 -10.24 -2.16
N LEU A 62 -25.19 -10.04 -3.48
CA LEU A 62 -24.07 -9.48 -4.22
C LEU A 62 -23.74 -8.06 -3.73
N ARG A 63 -24.75 -7.18 -3.65
CA ARG A 63 -24.59 -5.82 -3.14
C ARG A 63 -24.05 -5.79 -1.71
N ALA A 64 -24.54 -6.69 -0.83
CA ALA A 64 -24.07 -6.79 0.55
C ALA A 64 -22.60 -7.23 0.64
N ARG A 65 -22.17 -8.15 -0.23
CA ARG A 65 -20.77 -8.60 -0.33
C ARG A 65 -19.86 -7.48 -0.83
N GLU A 66 -20.25 -6.77 -1.88
CA GLU A 66 -19.50 -5.62 -2.41
C GLU A 66 -19.35 -4.53 -1.37
N SER A 67 -20.44 -4.20 -0.66
CA SER A 67 -20.42 -3.25 0.45
C SER A 67 -19.46 -3.69 1.56
N LEU A 68 -19.48 -4.97 1.96
CA LEU A 68 -18.55 -5.49 2.95
C LEU A 68 -17.09 -5.38 2.50
N THR A 69 -16.79 -5.81 1.27
CA THR A 69 -15.45 -5.74 0.69
C THR A 69 -14.94 -4.31 0.70
N SER A 70 -15.72 -3.37 0.18
CA SER A 70 -15.37 -1.93 0.15
C SER A 70 -15.12 -1.38 1.55
N VAL A 71 -15.98 -1.71 2.51
CA VAL A 71 -15.84 -1.26 3.91
C VAL A 71 -14.56 -1.80 4.55
N THR A 72 -14.20 -3.06 4.29
CA THR A 72 -13.05 -3.70 4.93
C THR A 72 -11.72 -3.45 4.22
N ALA A 73 -11.73 -2.88 3.01
CA ALA A 73 -10.51 -2.66 2.22
C ALA A 73 -9.39 -1.92 2.98
N PRO A 74 -9.65 -0.87 3.78
CA PRO A 74 -8.59 -0.20 4.55
C PRO A 74 -7.91 -1.10 5.61
N LEU A 75 -8.66 -2.02 6.23
CA LEU A 75 -8.08 -2.98 7.17
C LEU A 75 -7.20 -4.02 6.47
N ALA A 76 -7.60 -4.43 5.25
CA ALA A 76 -6.80 -5.32 4.42
C ALA A 76 -5.47 -4.66 4.03
N VAL A 77 -5.49 -3.38 3.62
CA VAL A 77 -4.27 -2.60 3.33
C VAL A 77 -3.36 -2.53 4.55
N ARG A 78 -3.91 -2.29 5.76
CA ARG A 78 -3.11 -2.31 7.00
C ARG A 78 -2.43 -3.66 7.23
N ALA A 79 -3.14 -4.76 7.00
CA ALA A 79 -2.59 -6.11 7.17
C ALA A 79 -1.49 -6.41 6.14
N GLU A 80 -1.69 -6.00 4.89
CA GLU A 80 -0.67 -6.12 3.84
C GLU A 80 0.60 -5.35 4.18
N LEU A 81 0.48 -4.09 4.64
CA LEU A 81 1.64 -3.29 5.04
C LEU A 81 2.43 -3.91 6.20
N ARG A 82 1.73 -4.54 7.16
CA ARG A 82 2.38 -5.30 8.24
C ARG A 82 3.16 -6.49 7.71
N GLY A 83 2.53 -7.31 6.87
CA GLY A 83 3.20 -8.46 6.24
C GLY A 83 4.40 -8.04 5.40
N ARG A 84 4.29 -6.93 4.68
CA ARG A 84 5.38 -6.35 3.88
C ARG A 84 6.53 -5.88 4.77
N LEU A 85 6.26 -5.22 5.89
CA LEU A 85 7.27 -4.80 6.86
C LEU A 85 8.01 -6.01 7.46
N ASP A 86 7.27 -7.04 7.85
CA ASP A 86 7.84 -8.26 8.44
C ASP A 86 8.70 -9.04 7.43
N ALA A 87 8.27 -9.11 6.17
CA ALA A 87 9.04 -9.72 5.09
C ALA A 87 10.40 -9.01 4.86
N TYR A 88 10.41 -7.67 4.88
CA TYR A 88 11.66 -6.91 4.75
C TYR A 88 12.55 -7.04 5.98
N LYS A 89 11.99 -7.10 7.20
CA LYS A 89 12.76 -7.41 8.42
C LYS A 89 13.45 -8.77 8.30
N ALA A 90 12.73 -9.79 7.85
CA ALA A 90 13.32 -11.11 7.61
C ALA A 90 14.43 -11.06 6.54
N LYS A 91 14.23 -10.28 5.47
CA LYS A 91 15.25 -10.06 4.43
C LYS A 91 16.52 -9.43 5.00
N VAL A 92 16.40 -8.36 5.78
CA VAL A 92 17.53 -7.67 6.44
C VAL A 92 18.31 -8.63 7.34
N ALA A 93 17.62 -9.41 8.18
CA ALA A 93 18.25 -10.37 9.06
C ALA A 93 19.05 -11.45 8.30
N ARG A 94 18.52 -11.96 7.18
CA ARG A 94 19.21 -12.94 6.33
C ARG A 94 20.49 -12.42 5.70
N HIS A 95 20.62 -11.11 5.53
CA HIS A 95 21.83 -10.46 5.00
C HIS A 95 22.76 -9.93 6.09
N GLY A 96 22.49 -10.20 7.38
CA GLY A 96 23.34 -9.77 8.49
C GLY A 96 23.28 -8.27 8.80
N LEU A 97 22.28 -7.56 8.28
CA LEU A 97 22.13 -6.10 8.41
C LEU A 97 21.18 -5.68 9.55
N ALA A 98 20.77 -6.61 10.42
CA ALA A 98 19.76 -6.36 11.45
C ALA A 98 20.20 -5.38 12.56
N GLU A 99 21.50 -5.25 12.77
CA GLU A 99 22.11 -4.36 13.78
C GLU A 99 22.31 -2.93 13.24
N ASP A 100 22.02 -2.68 11.96
CA ASP A 100 22.22 -1.37 11.36
C ASP A 100 21.28 -0.31 12.00
N PRO A 101 21.83 0.76 12.62
CA PRO A 101 21.01 1.72 13.35
C PRO A 101 19.97 2.44 12.49
N VAL A 102 20.27 2.69 11.21
CA VAL A 102 19.36 3.37 10.29
C VAL A 102 18.18 2.46 9.97
N LEU A 103 18.44 1.17 9.70
CA LEU A 103 17.38 0.19 9.44
C LEU A 103 16.50 -0.03 10.67
N ILE A 104 17.08 -0.09 11.87
CA ILE A 104 16.34 -0.20 13.14
C ILE A 104 15.40 0.99 13.32
N GLU A 105 15.91 2.21 13.19
CA GLU A 105 15.12 3.44 13.38
C GLU A 105 13.94 3.50 12.39
N ARG A 106 14.20 3.16 11.11
CA ARG A 106 13.19 3.18 10.06
C ARG A 106 12.13 2.09 10.25
N TYR A 107 12.55 0.89 10.67
CA TYR A 107 11.65 -0.19 11.04
C TYR A 107 10.74 0.23 12.20
N ASP A 108 11.32 0.79 13.27
CA ASP A 108 10.56 1.19 14.45
C ASP A 108 9.59 2.33 14.15
N ALA A 109 9.98 3.27 13.29
CA ALA A 109 9.08 4.32 12.82
C ALA A 109 7.86 3.73 12.08
N ALA A 110 8.08 2.81 11.14
CA ALA A 110 6.99 2.15 10.42
C ALA A 110 6.11 1.30 11.36
N ARG A 111 6.72 0.55 12.28
CA ARG A 111 6.02 -0.27 13.26
C ARG A 111 5.15 0.56 14.19
N ARG A 112 5.65 1.69 14.71
CA ARG A 112 4.86 2.61 15.56
C ARG A 112 3.58 3.06 14.85
N MET A 113 3.67 3.43 13.57
CA MET A 113 2.50 3.83 12.78
C MET A 113 1.53 2.66 12.54
N LEU A 114 2.04 1.49 12.11
CA LEU A 114 1.18 0.35 11.75
C LEU A 114 0.47 -0.31 12.95
N TRP A 115 0.97 -0.11 14.17
CA TRP A 115 0.34 -0.62 15.40
C TRP A 115 -0.39 0.44 16.22
N SER A 116 -0.49 1.69 15.75
CA SER A 116 -1.33 2.70 16.38
C SER A 116 -2.83 2.48 16.13
N ALA A 117 -3.68 3.13 16.93
CA ALA A 117 -5.10 3.23 16.66
C ALA A 117 -5.59 4.63 17.09
N PRO A 118 -6.24 5.40 16.20
CA PRO A 118 -6.45 5.11 14.77
C PRO A 118 -5.13 5.21 13.96
N CYS A 119 -4.98 4.37 12.94
CA CYS A 119 -3.81 4.33 12.05
C CYS A 119 -4.03 5.17 10.79
N ASP A 120 -3.15 6.13 10.51
CA ASP A 120 -3.09 6.82 9.21
C ASP A 120 -2.35 5.93 8.20
N LEU A 121 -3.10 5.30 7.28
CA LEU A 121 -2.55 4.37 6.30
C LEU A 121 -1.57 5.03 5.34
N ARG A 122 -1.80 6.29 4.95
CA ARG A 122 -0.93 7.01 4.02
C ARG A 122 0.42 7.28 4.66
N VAL A 123 0.42 7.73 5.91
CA VAL A 123 1.67 7.97 6.67
C VAL A 123 2.38 6.65 6.96
N ALA A 124 1.65 5.60 7.33
CA ALA A 124 2.21 4.27 7.58
C ALA A 124 2.85 3.67 6.32
N GLU A 125 2.19 3.77 5.17
CA GLU A 125 2.72 3.30 3.89
C GLU A 125 4.02 4.02 3.52
N GLN A 126 4.06 5.34 3.65
CA GLN A 126 5.29 6.11 3.40
C GLN A 126 6.43 5.69 4.33
N ALA A 127 6.14 5.38 5.60
CA ALA A 127 7.15 4.87 6.53
C ALA A 127 7.68 3.50 6.09
N VAL A 128 6.80 2.59 5.64
CA VAL A 128 7.20 1.29 5.07
C VAL A 128 8.06 1.49 3.82
N LEU A 129 7.66 2.35 2.88
CA LEU A 129 8.44 2.64 1.67
C LEU A 129 9.83 3.18 1.99
N ARG A 130 9.94 4.10 2.97
CA ARG A 130 11.25 4.61 3.42
C ARG A 130 12.14 3.52 3.98
N TYR A 131 11.57 2.57 4.74
CA TYR A 131 12.32 1.41 5.21
C TYR A 131 12.76 0.52 4.04
N GLN A 132 11.87 0.21 3.10
CA GLN A 132 12.18 -0.59 1.92
C GLN A 132 13.30 0.00 1.06
N HIS A 133 13.29 1.31 0.83
CA HIS A 133 14.38 2.00 0.12
C HIS A 133 15.70 1.89 0.88
N ALA A 134 15.71 2.12 2.19
CA ALA A 134 16.93 1.96 2.99
C ALA A 134 17.50 0.53 2.93
N VAL A 135 16.62 -0.49 2.95
CA VAL A 135 17.04 -1.88 2.73
C VAL A 135 17.62 -2.07 1.33
N ALA A 136 16.98 -1.51 0.29
CA ALA A 136 17.46 -1.64 -1.08
C ALA A 136 18.83 -0.98 -1.29
N ASP A 137 19.05 0.20 -0.70
CA ASP A 137 20.31 0.93 -0.78
C ASP A 137 21.47 0.14 -0.15
N MET A 138 21.23 -0.51 0.99
CA MET A 138 22.24 -1.33 1.68
C MET A 138 22.53 -2.67 0.98
N LEU A 139 21.56 -3.21 0.25
CA LEU A 139 21.71 -4.47 -0.49
C LEU A 139 22.27 -4.27 -1.90
N THR A 140 22.26 -3.04 -2.42
CA THR A 140 22.85 -2.73 -3.72
C THR A 140 24.37 -2.56 -3.55
N PRO A 141 25.22 -3.37 -4.21
CA PRO A 141 26.65 -3.17 -4.12
C PRO A 141 27.01 -1.79 -4.69
N ARG A 142 27.58 -0.92 -3.84
CA ARG A 142 28.14 0.35 -4.29
C ARG A 142 29.24 0.05 -5.30
N ARG A 143 28.97 0.29 -6.59
CA ARG A 143 29.99 0.23 -7.64
C ARG A 143 31.07 1.24 -7.23
N PRO A 144 32.33 0.84 -7.04
CA PRO A 144 33.37 1.81 -6.73
C PRO A 144 33.44 2.82 -7.87
N ASP A 145 33.43 4.10 -7.54
CA ASP A 145 33.71 5.18 -8.48
C ASP A 145 35.00 4.83 -9.22
N GLY A 146 34.90 4.66 -10.54
CA GLY A 146 36.02 4.27 -11.40
C GLY A 146 37.17 5.27 -11.32
N PRO A 147 38.40 4.87 -11.72
CA PRO A 147 39.61 5.63 -11.42
C PRO A 147 39.50 7.06 -11.95
N GLN A 148 39.70 8.04 -11.07
CA GLN A 148 40.01 9.40 -11.46
C GLN A 148 41.31 9.35 -12.25
N ASP A 149 41.19 9.44 -13.58
CA ASP A 149 42.30 9.58 -14.51
C ASP A 149 43.01 10.90 -14.19
N ARG A 150 44.01 10.84 -13.28
CA ARG A 150 45.01 11.89 -13.12
C ARG A 150 45.85 11.92 -14.39
N ARG A 151 45.33 12.55 -15.43
CA ARG A 151 46.15 13.04 -16.54
C ARG A 151 46.93 14.28 -16.08
N GLY A 152 48.05 14.02 -15.41
CA GLY A 152 49.14 14.96 -15.26
C GLY A 152 50.44 14.25 -15.62
N ALA A 153 50.97 14.50 -16.83
CA ALA A 153 52.39 14.44 -17.19
C ALA A 153 52.55 14.63 -18.71
N GLY A 154 52.45 15.88 -19.17
CA GLY A 154 52.97 16.28 -20.48
C GLY A 154 54.44 16.69 -20.32
N THR A 155 55.36 15.72 -20.33
CA THR A 155 56.79 15.98 -20.52
C THR A 155 57.04 16.17 -22.01
N GLY A 156 57.06 17.42 -22.46
CA GLY A 156 57.51 17.83 -23.79
C GLY A 156 58.97 18.26 -23.74
N THR A 157 59.87 17.34 -24.05
CA THR A 157 61.29 17.61 -24.31
C THR A 157 61.39 18.09 -25.77
N GLY A 158 61.84 19.33 -25.97
CA GLY A 158 62.03 19.93 -27.29
C GLY A 158 63.19 20.90 -27.26
N THR A 159 64.39 20.37 -27.51
CA THR A 159 65.66 21.08 -27.67
C THR A 159 65.62 21.99 -28.90
N GLY A 160 66.01 23.26 -28.75
CA GLY A 160 66.11 24.21 -29.84
C GLY A 160 66.97 25.42 -29.44
N THR A 161 68.27 25.28 -29.62
CA THR A 161 69.30 26.33 -29.55
C THR A 161 69.05 27.45 -30.57
N GLY A 162 69.12 28.70 -30.11
CA GLY A 162 69.12 29.91 -30.93
C GLY A 162 69.54 31.13 -30.13
N THR A 163 70.84 31.36 -30.08
CA THR A 163 71.55 32.55 -29.55
C THR A 163 71.46 33.75 -30.51
N GLY A 164 71.35 34.95 -29.94
CA GLY A 164 71.55 36.27 -30.58
C GLY A 164 70.44 37.25 -30.15
N GLU A 165 70.61 38.08 -29.11
CA GLU A 165 71.23 39.43 -29.14
C GLU A 165 70.59 40.35 -30.21
N GLU A 166 70.23 41.61 -30.01
CA GLU A 166 70.20 42.56 -28.89
C GLU A 166 69.56 43.85 -29.46
N GLY A 167 68.84 44.62 -28.63
CA GLY A 167 68.57 46.07 -28.82
C GLY A 167 67.54 46.45 -29.90
N GLU A 168 66.86 47.59 -29.86
CA GLU A 168 66.82 48.74 -28.97
C GLU A 168 65.71 49.67 -29.49
N THR A 169 65.21 50.56 -28.62
CA THR A 169 64.51 51.84 -28.88
C THR A 169 63.05 51.90 -29.34
N ARG A 170 62.24 52.39 -28.38
CA ARG A 170 61.45 53.64 -28.41
C ARG A 170 60.20 53.74 -29.29
#